data_AF-A0A7J5AMN5-F1
#
_entry.id   AF-A0A7J5AMN5-F1
#
_cell.length_a   1.000
_cell.length_b   1.000
_cell.length_c   1.000
_cell.angle_alpha   90.00
_cell.angle_beta   90.00
_cell.angle_gamma   90.00
#
_symmetry.space_group_name_H-M   'P 1'
#
loop_
_entity.id
_entity.type
_entity.pdbx_description
1 polymer ?
#
loop_
_entity_poly.entity_id
_entity_poly.type
_entity_poly.pdbx_seq_one_letter_code
_entity_poly.pdbx_strand_id
1 'polypeptide(L)' 'MNEKIKERTNLLKQNPDLGKKTDFKNTRAVSLGHYSILYQKSNLKIIVTGFWDNRQEPEKLLKFLKK' A
#
# COMPACT_ATOMS: atom_id res chain seq x y z
N MET A 1 -8.96 1.42 -14.25
CA MET A 1 -7.93 1.51 -13.19
C MET A 1 -8.36 2.52 -12.11
N ASN A 2 -8.78 3.72 -12.50
CA ASN A 2 -9.20 4.78 -11.57
C ASN A 2 -10.37 4.41 -10.65
N GLU A 3 -11.40 3.71 -11.16
CA GLU A 3 -12.54 3.30 -10.32
C GLU A 3 -12.16 2.32 -9.20
N LYS A 4 -11.30 1.34 -9.50
CA LYS A 4 -10.83 0.38 -8.48
C LYS A 4 -10.03 1.07 -7.37
N ILE A 5 -9.23 2.09 -7.73
CA ILE A 5 -8.50 2.89 -6.75
C ILE A 5 -9.49 3.67 -5.88
N LYS A 6 -10.48 4.33 -6.49
CA LYS A 6 -11.50 5.12 -5.79
C LYS A 6 -12.33 4.29 -4.82
N GLU A 7 -12.78 3.11 -5.25
CA GLU A 7 -13.49 2.16 -4.39
C GLU A 7 -12.63 1.74 -3.21
N ARG A 8 -11.36 1.38 -3.47
CA ARG A 8 -10.45 0.91 -2.43
C ARG A 8 -10.09 2.01 -1.43
N THR A 9 -9.87 3.24 -1.89
CA THR A 9 -9.58 4.37 -0.99
C THR A 9 -10.81 4.77 -0.17
N ASN A 10 -12.03 4.63 -0.70
CA ASN A 10 -13.25 4.81 0.07
C ASN A 10 -13.37 3.76 1.19
N LEU A 11 -13.08 2.50 0.91
CA LEU A 11 -13.04 1.44 1.94
C LEU A 11 -11.97 1.73 2.99
N LEU A 12 -10.78 2.19 2.59
CA LEU A 12 -9.73 2.59 3.52
C LEU A 12 -10.16 3.76 4.40
N LYS A 13 -10.89 4.74 3.87
CA LYS A 13 -11.40 5.88 4.65
C LYS A 13 -12.36 5.43 5.75
N GLN A 14 -13.20 4.42 5.45
CA GLN A 14 -14.16 3.87 6.42
C GLN A 14 -13.50 2.90 7.41
N ASN A 15 -12.51 2.14 6.96
CA ASN A 15 -11.78 1.18 7.77
C ASN A 15 -10.25 1.32 7.57
N PRO A 16 -9.60 2.25 8.28
CA PRO A 16 -8.16 2.49 8.16
C PRO A 16 -7.30 1.29 8.59
N ASP A 17 -7.86 0.34 9.34
CA ASP A 17 -7.19 -0.86 9.84
C ASP A 17 -7.29 -2.07 8.91
N LEU A 18 -8.01 -1.93 7.79
CA LEU A 18 -8.23 -2.98 6.78
C LEU A 18 -6.92 -3.55 6.21
N GLY A 19 -5.90 -2.72 6.04
CA GLY A 19 -4.58 -3.14 5.58
C GLY A 19 -3.79 -3.87 6.67
N LYS A 20 -3.09 -4.94 6.29
CA LYS A 20 -2.21 -5.68 7.20
C LYS A 20 -1.06 -4.78 7.66
N LYS A 21 -0.81 -4.72 8.96
CA LYS A 21 0.35 -4.02 9.52
C LYS A 21 1.62 -4.73 9.04
N THR A 22 2.59 -3.96 8.59
CA THR A 22 3.91 -4.44 8.18
C THR A 22 4.93 -4.16 9.27
N ASP A 23 6.10 -4.77 9.15
CA ASP A 23 7.19 -4.61 10.13
C ASP A 23 7.94 -3.28 9.96
N PHE A 24 7.63 -2.51 8.91
CA PHE A 24 8.28 -1.24 8.63
C PHE A 24 7.44 -0.03 9.07
N LYS A 25 7.99 0.80 9.97
CA LYS A 25 7.56 2.19 10.27
C LYS A 25 6.06 2.48 10.20
N ASN A 26 5.25 1.76 10.98
CA ASN A 26 3.78 1.92 11.04
C ASN A 26 3.06 1.86 9.67
N THR A 27 3.70 1.24 8.68
CA THR A 27 3.15 1.06 7.35
C THR A 27 2.18 -0.11 7.36
N ARG A 28 1.08 0.07 6.65
CA ARG A 28 0.08 -0.95 6.33
C ARG A 28 0.07 -1.20 4.84
N ALA A 29 -0.21 -2.44 4.46
CA ALA A 29 -0.38 -2.85 3.08
C ALA A 29 -1.78 -3.39 2.87
N VAL A 30 -2.45 -2.93 1.81
CA VAL A 30 -3.75 -3.47 1.40
C VAL A 30 -3.70 -3.84 -0.07
N SER A 31 -4.27 -4.99 -0.42
CA SER A 31 -4.32 -5.47 -1.80
C SER A 31 -5.29 -4.64 -2.66
N LEU A 32 -4.92 -4.43 -3.92
CA LEU A 32 -5.71 -3.81 -4.99
C LEU A 32 -5.42 -4.56 -6.31
N GLY A 33 -6.06 -5.71 -6.50
CA GLY A 33 -5.79 -6.57 -7.67
C GLY A 33 -4.33 -7.02 -7.72
N HIS A 34 -3.62 -6.69 -8.81
CA HIS A 34 -2.19 -6.99 -8.96
C HIS A 34 -1.26 -6.00 -8.25
N TYR A 35 -1.81 -4.99 -7.58
CA TYR A 35 -1.04 -4.00 -6.83
C TYR A 35 -1.34 -4.09 -5.35
N SER A 36 -0.46 -3.53 -4.53
CA SER A 36 -0.73 -3.22 -3.12
C SER A 36 -0.60 -1.72 -2.90
N ILE A 37 -1.51 -1.16 -2.10
CA ILE A 37 -1.39 0.21 -1.59
C ILE A 37 -0.63 0.14 -0.27
N LEU A 38 0.49 0.85 -0.20
CA LEU A 38 1.24 1.08 1.03
C LEU A 38 0.79 2.41 1.61
N TYR A 39 0.36 2.40 2.87
CA TYR A 39 -0.13 3.61 3.52
C TYR A 39 0.18 3.61 5.01
N GLN A 40 0.15 4.81 5.60
CA GLN A 40 0.20 5.01 7.04
C GLN A 40 -1.13 5.62 7.49
N LYS A 41 -1.65 5.13 8.62
CA LYS A 41 -2.80 5.75 9.28
C LYS A 41 -2.34 6.63 10.44
N SER A 42 -2.95 7.79 10.57
CA SER A 42 -2.94 8.62 11.78
C SER A 42 -4.38 8.88 12.22
N ASN A 43 -4.56 9.54 13.37
CA ASN A 43 -5.90 9.77 13.93
C ASN A 43 -6.82 10.59 12.99
N LEU A 44 -6.25 11.39 12.10
CA LEU A 44 -7.00 12.34 11.26
C LEU A 44 -6.89 12.06 9.76
N LYS A 45 -5.92 11.24 9.32
CA LYS A 45 -5.68 11.02 7.90
C LYS A 45 -5.04 9.68 7.60
N ILE A 46 -5.20 9.28 6.34
CA ILE A 46 -4.47 8.20 5.70
C ILE A 46 -3.50 8.83 4.71
N ILE A 47 -2.23 8.46 4.80
CA ILE A 47 -1.18 8.90 3.88
C ILE A 47 -0.78 7.70 3.04
N VAL A 48 -1.12 7.72 1.74
CA VAL A 48 -0.62 6.72 0.80
C VAL A 48 0.84 7.03 0.50
N THR A 49 1.73 6.13 0.91
CA THR A 49 3.18 6.30 0.75
C THR A 49 3.71 5.67 -0.53
N GLY A 50 2.92 4.78 -1.16
CA GLY A 50 3.28 4.21 -2.46
C GLY A 50 2.34 3.13 -2.95
N PHE A 51 2.56 2.72 -4.19
CA PHE A 51 1.92 1.56 -4.81
C PHE A 51 3.00 0.55 -5.16
N TRP A 52 2.76 -0.71 -4.79
CA TRP A 52 3.62 -1.83 -5.14
C TRP A 52 2.96 -2.68 -6.21
N ASP A 53 3.71 -3.09 -7.24
CA ASP A 53 3.22 -4.11 -8.18
C ASP A 53 3.58 -5.49 -7.62
N ASN A 54 2.56 -6.26 -7.24
CA ASN A 54 2.74 -7.57 -6.61
C ASN A 54 3.33 -8.62 -7.57
N ARG A 55 3.46 -8.30 -8.86
CA ARG A 55 4.12 -9.15 -9.86
C ARG A 55 5.63 -8.92 -9.93
N GLN A 56 6.16 -7.92 -9.24
CA GLN A 56 7.59 -7.68 -9.17
C GLN A 56 8.26 -8.52 -8.08
N GLU A 57 9.42 -9.09 -8.43
CA GLU A 57 10.31 -9.78 -7.51
C GLU A 57 11.11 -8.75 -6.68
N PRO A 58 10.93 -8.69 -5.34
CA PRO A 58 11.59 -7.70 -4.50
C PRO A 58 13.12 -7.74 -4.58
N GLU A 59 13.71 -8.92 -4.79
CA GLU A 59 15.15 -9.13 -4.88
C GLU A 59 15.75 -8.42 -6.10
N LYS A 60 14.99 -8.31 -7.20
CA LYS A 60 15.41 -7.57 -8.40
C LYS A 60 15.50 -6.08 -8.09
N LEU A 61 14.52 -5.53 -7.36
CA LEU A 61 14.55 -4.14 -6.94
C LEU A 61 15.72 -3.87 -5.98
N LEU A 62 15.95 -4.75 -5.00
CA LEU A 62 17.08 -4.60 -4.08
C LEU A 62 18.43 -4.61 -4.79
N LYS A 63 18.59 -5.44 -5.83
CA LYS A 63 19.81 -5.43 -6.66
C LYS A 63 19.95 -4.13 -7.45
N PHE A 64 18.86 -3.58 -7.97
CA PHE A 64 18.86 -2.31 -8.69
C PHE A 64 19.26 -1.12 -7.80
N LEU A 65 18.74 -1.06 -6.57
CA LEU A 65 19.00 0.04 -5.63
C LEU A 65 20.40 0.03 -4.99
N LYS A 66 21.13 -1.09 -5.08
CA LYS A 66 22.50 -1.22 -4.57
C LYS A 66 23.58 -0.76 -5.57
N LYS A 67 23.19 -0.34 -6.77
CA LYS A 67 24.05 0.34 -7.74
C LYS A 67 24.06 1.82 -7.49
#